data_AF-A0A174QST5-F1
#
_entry.id   AF-A0A174QST5-F1
#
_cell.length_a   1.000
_cell.length_b   1.000
_cell.length_c   1.000
_cell.angle_alpha   90.00
_cell.angle_beta   90.00
_cell.angle_gamma   90.00
#
_symmetry.space_group_name_H-M   'P 1'
#
loop_
_entity.id
_entity.type
_entity.pdbx_description
1 polymer ?
#
loop_
_entity_poly.entity_id
_entity_poly.type
_entity_poly.pdbx_seq_one_letter_code
_entity_poly.pdbx_strand_id
1 'polypeptide(L)'
;MKKRELLKEIKLVNKELNHIYNEDGIVSTIKLVKNEYDEDIIRLELKDEFDDKEIITCDCLFDEEKNIDALIYELIKDVYENSVNHLAKYIKATKVYNARKIKSLALWKSRYRQDKVDEIINELIERHKNTERAKCNLVEPKELIRNLYLLKSKYTKEEAEI
;
A
#
# COMPACT_ATOMS: atom_id res chain seq x y z
N MET A 1 2.68 -19.59 -26.24
CA MET A 1 2.79 -20.53 -25.09
C MET A 1 2.72 -19.79 -23.74
N LYS A 2 3.19 -18.54 -23.64
CA LYS A 2 3.43 -17.84 -22.38
C LYS A 2 2.21 -17.31 -21.60
N LYS A 3 1.22 -16.67 -22.24
CA LYS A 3 0.05 -16.07 -21.53
C LYS A 3 -0.74 -17.05 -20.67
N ARG A 4 -1.03 -18.25 -21.19
CA ARG A 4 -1.87 -19.23 -20.49
C ARG A 4 -1.15 -19.85 -19.28
N GLU A 5 0.17 -19.99 -19.35
CA GLU A 5 1.00 -20.48 -18.25
C GLU A 5 1.12 -19.42 -17.16
N LEU A 6 1.44 -18.18 -17.53
CA LEU A 6 1.49 -17.05 -16.58
C LEU A 6 0.15 -16.84 -15.87
N LEU A 7 -0.98 -16.95 -16.58
CA LEU A 7 -2.31 -16.87 -15.97
C LEU A 7 -2.62 -18.03 -15.00
N LYS A 8 -2.01 -19.20 -15.17
CA LYS A 8 -2.12 -20.29 -14.19
C LYS A 8 -1.30 -19.98 -12.95
N GLU A 9 -0.08 -19.47 -13.10
CA GLU A 9 0.79 -19.06 -12.00
C GLU A 9 0.14 -17.93 -11.19
N ILE A 10 -0.42 -16.92 -11.85
CA ILE A 10 -1.18 -15.85 -11.20
C ILE A 10 -2.35 -16.41 -10.35
N LYS A 11 -3.06 -17.42 -10.85
CA LYS A 11 -4.13 -18.07 -10.08
C LYS A 11 -3.60 -18.78 -8.84
N LEU A 12 -2.41 -19.40 -8.91
CA LEU A 12 -1.76 -20.01 -7.77
C LEU A 12 -1.35 -18.95 -6.74
N VAL A 13 -0.71 -17.87 -7.18
CA VAL A 13 -0.38 -16.72 -6.33
C VAL A 13 -1.63 -16.18 -5.63
N ASN A 14 -2.72 -15.98 -6.36
CA ASN A 14 -3.97 -15.50 -5.76
C ASN A 14 -4.54 -16.48 -4.72
N LYS A 15 -4.43 -17.79 -4.96
CA LYS A 15 -4.86 -18.81 -4.00
C LYS A 15 -4.00 -18.78 -2.74
N GLU A 16 -2.69 -18.61 -2.88
CA GLU A 16 -1.79 -18.51 -1.73
C GLU A 16 -2.02 -17.24 -0.92
N LEU A 17 -2.25 -16.09 -1.57
CA LEU A 17 -2.62 -14.86 -0.88
C LEU A 17 -3.94 -15.01 -0.12
N ASN A 18 -4.98 -15.57 -0.76
CA ASN A 18 -6.23 -15.85 -0.07
C ASN A 18 -6.04 -16.78 1.13
N HIS A 19 -5.18 -17.80 1.04
CA HIS A 19 -4.86 -18.63 2.20
C HIS A 19 -4.22 -17.80 3.32
N ILE A 20 -3.29 -16.90 3.01
CA ILE A 20 -2.61 -16.06 4.01
C ILE A 20 -3.61 -15.15 4.73
N TYR A 21 -4.56 -14.57 3.98
CA TYR A 21 -5.48 -13.54 4.48
C TYR A 21 -6.82 -14.07 5.02
N ASN A 22 -7.07 -15.38 4.89
CA ASN A 22 -8.34 -16.00 5.27
C ASN A 22 -8.69 -15.81 6.76
N GLU A 23 -7.69 -15.80 7.64
CA GLU A 23 -7.91 -15.62 9.09
C GLU A 23 -8.20 -14.17 9.47
N ASP A 24 -7.81 -13.22 8.60
CA ASP A 24 -7.97 -11.78 8.82
C ASP A 24 -9.29 -11.24 8.24
N GLY A 25 -10.11 -12.10 7.62
CA GLY A 25 -11.33 -11.67 6.91
C GLY A 25 -11.02 -10.80 5.70
N ILE A 26 -9.87 -11.02 5.06
CA ILE A 26 -9.42 -10.28 3.89
C ILE A 26 -9.43 -11.19 2.66
N VAL A 27 -10.01 -10.71 1.57
CA VAL A 27 -10.06 -11.41 0.29
C VAL A 27 -9.07 -10.77 -0.67
N SER A 28 -8.21 -11.61 -1.26
CA SER A 28 -7.31 -11.25 -2.36
C SER A 28 -7.95 -11.60 -3.70
N THR A 29 -7.92 -10.66 -4.64
CA THR A 29 -8.30 -10.91 -6.03
C THR A 29 -7.21 -10.43 -6.97
N ILE A 30 -6.66 -11.32 -7.78
CA ILE A 30 -5.78 -10.96 -8.91
C ILE A 30 -6.50 -11.20 -10.23
N LYS A 31 -6.59 -10.18 -11.07
CA LYS A 31 -7.30 -10.21 -12.36
C LYS A 31 -6.55 -9.44 -13.45
N LEU A 32 -6.72 -9.90 -14.69
CA LEU A 32 -6.28 -9.17 -15.88
C LEU A 32 -7.39 -8.18 -16.28
N VAL A 33 -7.07 -6.89 -16.34
CA VAL A 33 -8.01 -5.82 -16.72
C VAL A 33 -7.35 -4.85 -17.69
N LYS A 34 -8.14 -3.96 -18.29
CA LYS A 34 -7.65 -2.85 -19.12
C LYS A 34 -7.49 -1.59 -18.27
N ASN A 35 -6.37 -0.88 -18.44
CA ASN A 35 -6.21 0.47 -17.88
C ASN A 35 -6.92 1.52 -18.75
N GLU A 36 -6.81 2.80 -18.37
CA GLU A 36 -7.40 3.93 -19.11
C GLU A 36 -6.81 4.16 -20.53
N TYR A 37 -5.67 3.53 -20.82
CA TYR A 37 -4.96 3.59 -22.11
C TYR A 37 -5.17 2.31 -22.95
N ASP A 38 -6.13 1.45 -22.57
CA ASP A 38 -6.41 0.16 -23.22
C ASP A 38 -5.23 -0.85 -23.18
N GLU A 39 -4.33 -0.70 -22.22
CA GLU A 39 -3.24 -1.64 -21.97
C GLU A 39 -3.69 -2.74 -21.01
N ASP A 40 -3.22 -3.97 -21.25
CA ASP A 40 -3.46 -5.09 -20.33
C ASP A 40 -2.64 -4.85 -19.04
N ILE A 41 -3.32 -4.85 -17.90
CA ILE A 41 -2.69 -4.79 -16.57
C ILE A 41 -3.15 -5.94 -15.70
N ILE A 42 -2.27 -6.37 -14.81
CA ILE A 42 -2.63 -7.24 -13.70
C ILE A 42 -2.94 -6.35 -12.51
N ARG A 43 -4.15 -6.48 -12.00
CA ARG A 43 -4.63 -5.80 -10.81
C ARG A 43 -4.76 -6.78 -9.67
N LEU A 44 -4.13 -6.47 -8.54
CA LEU A 44 -4.31 -7.13 -7.25
C LEU A 44 -5.14 -6.21 -6.35
N GLU A 45 -6.23 -6.75 -5.82
CA GLU A 45 -7.14 -6.07 -4.89
C GLU A 45 -7.17 -6.86 -3.57
N LEU A 46 -6.93 -6.17 -2.46
CA LEU A 46 -7.26 -6.66 -1.12
C LEU A 46 -8.51 -5.94 -0.64
N LYS A 47 -9.51 -6.70 -0.22
CA LYS A 47 -10.77 -6.18 0.28
C LYS A 47 -11.18 -6.86 1.57
N ASP A 48 -11.91 -6.14 2.40
CA ASP A 48 -12.60 -6.70 3.56
C ASP A 48 -13.73 -7.63 3.09
N GLU A 49 -13.78 -8.85 3.62
CA GLU A 49 -14.76 -9.87 3.24
C GLU A 49 -16.19 -9.47 3.63
N PHE A 50 -16.36 -8.67 4.69
CA PHE A 50 -17.68 -8.39 5.27
C PHE A 50 -18.40 -7.23 4.58
N ASP A 51 -17.67 -6.20 4.15
CA ASP A 51 -18.27 -4.99 3.55
C ASP A 51 -17.75 -4.65 2.13
N ASP A 52 -16.92 -5.51 1.52
CA ASP A 52 -16.28 -5.32 0.21
C ASP A 52 -15.46 -4.01 0.12
N LYS A 53 -15.07 -3.44 1.26
CA LYS A 53 -14.29 -2.22 1.29
C LYS A 53 -12.87 -2.49 0.79
N GLU A 54 -12.45 -1.67 -0.16
CA GLU A 54 -11.09 -1.69 -0.69
C GLU A 54 -10.09 -1.31 0.41
N ILE A 55 -9.11 -2.20 0.63
CA ILE A 55 -7.99 -1.99 1.55
C ILE A 55 -6.77 -1.54 0.74
N ILE A 56 -6.43 -2.28 -0.32
CA ILE A 56 -5.31 -2.00 -1.22
C ILE A 56 -5.69 -2.41 -2.63
N THR A 57 -5.34 -1.56 -3.59
CA THR A 57 -5.30 -1.91 -5.00
C THR A 57 -3.92 -1.58 -5.55
N CYS A 58 -3.31 -2.54 -6.25
CA CYS A 58 -2.05 -2.34 -6.95
C CYS A 58 -2.08 -2.94 -8.36
N ASP A 59 -1.38 -2.27 -9.26
CA ASP A 59 -1.39 -2.57 -10.69
C ASP A 59 0.04 -2.84 -11.19
N CYS A 60 0.17 -3.73 -12.15
CA CYS A 60 1.40 -3.85 -12.95
C CYS A 60 1.06 -4.15 -14.42
N LEU A 61 1.94 -3.75 -15.33
CA LEU A 61 1.75 -3.99 -16.76
C LEU A 61 1.84 -5.49 -17.07
N PHE A 62 0.84 -6.01 -17.77
CA PHE A 62 0.88 -7.37 -18.25
C PHE A 62 1.86 -7.48 -19.42
N ASP A 63 2.83 -8.39 -19.28
CA ASP A 63 3.81 -8.69 -20.32
C ASP A 63 3.98 -10.20 -20.39
N GLU A 64 3.69 -10.77 -21.56
CA GLU A 64 3.79 -12.21 -21.79
C GLU A 64 5.22 -12.73 -21.73
N GLU A 65 6.23 -11.86 -21.80
CA GLU A 65 7.63 -12.26 -21.71
C GLU A 65 8.14 -12.36 -20.27
N LYS A 66 7.39 -11.83 -19.30
CA LYS A 66 7.74 -11.89 -17.88
C LYS A 66 7.38 -13.23 -17.27
N ASN A 67 8.21 -13.67 -16.31
CA ASN A 67 7.87 -14.74 -15.39
C ASN A 67 7.12 -14.19 -14.16
N ILE A 68 6.59 -15.10 -13.33
CA ILE A 68 5.86 -14.72 -12.12
C ILE A 68 6.73 -13.95 -11.12
N ASP A 69 8.04 -14.23 -11.07
CA ASP A 69 8.99 -13.54 -10.19
C ASP A 69 9.07 -12.03 -10.51
N ALA A 70 9.21 -11.68 -11.79
CA ALA A 70 9.24 -10.30 -12.25
C ALA A 70 7.90 -9.58 -12.01
N LEU A 71 6.79 -10.28 -12.21
CA LEU A 71 5.44 -9.75 -11.97
C LEU A 71 5.20 -9.45 -10.49
N ILE A 72 5.53 -10.39 -9.60
CA ILE A 72 5.43 -10.17 -8.15
C ILE A 72 6.31 -8.99 -7.71
N TYR A 73 7.50 -8.86 -8.31
CA TYR A 73 8.38 -7.71 -8.04
C TYR A 73 7.74 -6.37 -8.44
N GLU A 74 7.08 -6.30 -9.60
CA GLU A 74 6.38 -5.09 -10.02
C GLU A 74 5.20 -4.75 -9.12
N LEU A 75 4.41 -5.73 -8.68
CA LEU A 75 3.34 -5.52 -7.70
C LEU A 75 3.90 -4.97 -6.38
N ILE A 76 5.02 -5.51 -5.89
CA ILE A 76 5.70 -5.01 -4.68
C ILE A 76 6.10 -3.55 -4.88
N LYS A 77 6.70 -3.22 -6.04
CA LYS A 77 7.14 -1.87 -6.36
C LYS A 77 5.96 -0.90 -6.36
N ASP A 78 4.85 -1.28 -6.98
CA ASP A 78 3.64 -0.46 -7.05
C ASP A 78 3.08 -0.15 -5.65
N VAL A 79 2.98 -1.18 -4.78
CA VAL A 79 2.54 -1.00 -3.37
C VAL A 79 3.49 -0.08 -2.60
N TYR A 80 4.80 -0.19 -2.82
CA TYR A 80 5.78 0.70 -2.20
C TYR A 80 5.59 2.15 -2.64
N GLU A 81 5.47 2.38 -3.94
CA GLU A 81 5.39 3.72 -4.52
C GLU A 81 4.08 4.41 -4.18
N ASN A 82 2.95 3.71 -4.33
CA ASN A 82 1.61 4.29 -4.21
C ASN A 82 1.09 4.31 -2.77
N SER A 83 1.43 3.32 -1.95
CA SER A 83 0.91 3.23 -0.57
C SER A 83 1.96 3.63 0.46
N VAL A 84 3.10 2.91 0.49
CA VAL A 84 4.06 3.04 1.60
C VAL A 84 4.78 4.39 1.59
N ASN A 85 5.33 4.78 0.43
CA ASN A 85 6.16 5.98 0.32
C ASN A 85 5.36 7.25 0.58
N HIS A 86 4.13 7.33 0.07
CA HIS A 86 3.24 8.46 0.29
C HIS A 86 2.94 8.67 1.80
N LEU A 87 2.51 7.61 2.49
CA LEU A 87 2.20 7.66 3.92
C LEU A 87 3.44 7.93 4.77
N ALA A 88 4.56 7.29 4.47
CA ALA A 88 5.82 7.50 5.18
C ALA A 88 6.32 8.94 5.04
N LYS A 89 6.21 9.53 3.84
CA LYS A 89 6.54 10.93 3.57
C LYS A 89 5.67 11.88 4.41
N TYR A 90 4.36 11.63 4.47
CA TYR A 90 3.44 12.41 5.29
C TYR A 90 3.83 12.38 6.78
N ILE A 91 4.07 11.18 7.33
CA ILE A 91 4.44 10.98 8.73
C ILE A 91 5.75 11.71 9.05
N LYS A 92 6.77 11.58 8.18
CA LYS A 92 8.05 12.26 8.35
C LYS A 92 7.89 13.78 8.31
N ALA A 93 7.05 14.30 7.42
CA ALA A 93 6.78 15.73 7.30
C ALA A 93 6.07 16.32 8.54
N THR A 94 5.28 15.52 9.27
CA THR A 94 4.58 15.97 10.48
C THR A 94 5.54 16.49 11.55
N LYS A 95 6.75 15.90 11.72
CA LYS A 95 7.75 16.40 12.68
C LYS A 95 8.13 17.86 12.40
N VAL A 96 8.42 18.18 11.14
CA VAL A 96 8.80 19.53 10.69
C VAL A 96 7.62 20.50 10.76
N TYR A 97 6.41 20.02 10.43
CA TYR A 97 5.19 20.79 10.60
C TYR A 97 4.96 21.20 12.06
N ASN A 98 5.02 20.24 12.99
CA ASN A 98 4.80 20.48 14.41
C ASN A 98 5.82 21.49 14.97
N ALA A 99 7.10 21.34 14.61
CA ALA A 99 8.14 22.27 15.04
C ALA A 99 7.85 23.72 14.59
N ARG A 100 7.33 23.92 13.36
CA ARG A 100 6.93 25.24 12.87
C ARG A 100 5.73 25.78 13.63
N LYS A 101 4.70 24.96 13.86
CA LYS A 101 3.48 25.39 14.56
C LYS A 101 3.73 25.71 16.04
N ILE A 102 4.61 24.97 16.73
CA ILE A 102 5.01 25.28 18.10
C ILE A 102 5.68 26.66 18.19
N LYS A 103 6.55 27.02 17.23
CA LYS A 103 7.14 28.36 17.14
C LYS A 103 6.07 29.45 16.96
N SER A 104 5.13 29.23 16.05
CA SER A 104 4.01 30.15 15.84
C SER A 104 3.13 30.28 17.08
N LEU A 105 2.88 29.17 17.78
CA LEU A 105 2.08 29.15 19.01
C LEU A 105 2.75 29.98 20.11
N ALA A 106 4.06 29.82 20.31
CA ALA A 106 4.81 30.62 21.28
C ALA A 106 4.74 32.13 20.95
N LEU A 107 4.88 32.50 19.67
CA LEU A 107 4.80 33.89 19.21
C LEU A 107 3.41 34.51 19.44
N TRP A 108 2.34 33.79 19.10
CA TRP A 108 0.98 34.34 19.25
C TRP A 108 0.54 34.38 20.70
N LYS A 109 0.98 33.40 21.50
CA LYS A 109 0.79 33.42 22.95
C LYS A 109 1.47 34.61 23.61
N SER A 110 2.70 34.94 23.23
CA SER A 110 3.40 36.13 23.78
C SER A 110 2.76 37.46 23.36
N ARG A 111 1.94 37.45 22.30
CA ARG A 111 1.18 38.60 21.80
C ARG A 111 -0.26 38.64 22.33
N TYR A 112 -0.62 37.74 23.23
CA TYR A 112 -1.97 37.63 23.81
C TYR A 112 -3.08 37.48 22.73
N ARG A 113 -2.77 36.84 21.60
CA ARG A 113 -3.71 36.55 20.50
C ARG A 113 -4.29 35.14 20.67
N GLN A 114 -5.27 35.00 21.56
CA GLN A 114 -5.81 33.69 21.93
C GLN A 114 -6.53 32.98 20.75
N ASP A 115 -7.22 33.75 19.91
CA ASP A 115 -7.85 33.27 18.67
C ASP A 115 -6.85 32.49 17.77
N LYS A 116 -5.64 33.04 17.61
CA LYS A 116 -4.57 32.42 16.83
C LYS A 116 -3.95 31.22 17.53
N VAL A 117 -3.90 31.24 18.86
CA VAL A 117 -3.42 30.10 19.65
C VAL A 117 -4.37 28.92 19.49
N ASP A 118 -5.68 29.16 19.61
CA ASP A 118 -6.70 28.11 19.49
C ASP A 118 -6.75 27.51 18.08
N GLU A 119 -6.61 28.36 17.05
CA GLU A 119 -6.48 27.91 15.65
C GLU A 119 -5.31 26.92 15.49
N ILE A 120 -4.12 27.27 16.00
CA ILE A 120 -2.94 26.42 15.90
C ILE A 120 -3.08 25.12 16.73
N ILE A 121 -3.74 25.18 17.89
CA ILE A 121 -4.01 23.97 18.70
C ILE A 121 -4.89 23.00 17.90
N ASN A 122 -5.96 23.50 17.27
CA ASN A 122 -6.84 22.67 16.45
C ASN A 122 -6.09 22.03 15.27
N GLU A 123 -5.27 22.81 14.56
CA GLU A 123 -4.43 22.27 13.48
C GLU A 123 -3.47 21.17 13.97
N LEU A 124 -2.86 21.34 15.15
CA LEU A 124 -1.96 20.34 15.74
C LEU A 124 -2.72 19.05 16.12
N ILE A 125 -3.93 19.18 16.69
CA ILE A 125 -4.79 18.04 17.04
C ILE A 125 -5.19 17.28 15.78
N GLU A 126 -5.68 17.97 14.75
CA GLU A 126 -6.06 17.36 13.47
C GLU A 126 -4.87 16.67 12.80
N ARG A 127 -3.71 17.34 12.77
CA ARG A 127 -2.48 16.76 12.21
C ARG A 127 -2.06 15.49 12.95
N HIS A 128 -2.18 15.47 14.28
CA HIS A 128 -1.88 14.29 15.07
C HIS A 128 -2.82 13.13 14.74
N LYS A 129 -4.14 13.36 14.74
CA LYS A 129 -5.16 12.36 14.37
C LYS A 129 -4.87 11.76 12.99
N ASN A 130 -4.60 12.61 12.00
CA ASN A 130 -4.29 12.16 10.64
C ASN A 130 -2.96 11.40 10.53
N THR A 131 -1.97 11.76 11.35
CA THR A 131 -0.69 11.05 11.40
C THR A 131 -0.84 9.67 12.02
N GLU A 132 -1.63 9.51 13.08
CA GLU A 132 -1.92 8.20 13.65
C GLU A 132 -2.72 7.33 12.68
N ARG A 133 -3.74 7.88 12.00
CA ARG A 133 -4.43 7.18 10.91
C ARG A 133 -3.47 6.72 9.82
N ALA A 134 -2.56 7.58 9.37
CA ALA A 134 -1.56 7.24 8.36
C ALA A 134 -0.61 6.12 8.81
N LYS A 135 -0.27 6.03 10.11
CA LYS A 135 0.51 4.93 10.66
C LYS A 135 -0.27 3.62 10.69
N CYS A 136 -1.55 3.66 11.07
CA CYS A 136 -2.41 2.48 11.03
C CYS A 136 -2.56 1.97 9.58
N ASN A 137 -2.78 2.88 8.62
CA ASN A 137 -2.92 2.54 7.20
C ASN A 137 -1.62 2.04 6.54
N LEU A 138 -0.48 2.06 7.25
CA LEU A 138 0.79 1.50 6.78
C LEU A 138 0.97 0.01 7.09
N VAL A 139 0.10 -0.58 7.92
CA VAL A 139 0.21 -1.98 8.33
C VAL A 139 -0.04 -2.88 7.12
N GLU A 140 -1.23 -2.81 6.52
CA GLU A 140 -1.63 -3.67 5.40
C GLU A 140 -0.67 -3.62 4.20
N PRO A 141 -0.21 -2.43 3.72
CA PRO A 141 0.72 -2.40 2.60
C PRO A 141 2.06 -3.08 2.90
N LYS A 142 2.55 -2.96 4.14
CA LYS A 142 3.80 -3.62 4.54
C LYS A 142 3.63 -5.12 4.66
N GLU A 143 2.49 -5.58 5.15
CA GLU A 143 2.18 -7.00 5.24
C GLU A 143 2.00 -7.62 3.86
N LEU A 144 1.30 -6.95 2.95
CA LEU A 144 1.20 -7.37 1.55
C LEU A 144 2.59 -7.47 0.90
N ILE A 145 3.44 -6.45 1.04
CA ILE A 145 4.82 -6.51 0.53
C ILE A 145 5.57 -7.72 1.11
N ARG A 146 5.50 -7.94 2.43
CA ARG A 146 6.15 -9.07 3.08
C ARG A 146 5.66 -10.39 2.49
N ASN A 147 4.34 -10.54 2.34
CA ASN A 147 3.71 -11.75 1.81
C ASN A 147 4.11 -11.98 0.34
N LEU A 148 4.12 -10.93 -0.48
CA LEU A 148 4.59 -11.00 -1.86
C LEU A 148 6.07 -11.41 -1.95
N TYR A 149 6.95 -10.91 -1.08
CA TYR A 149 8.35 -11.38 -1.04
C TYR A 149 8.46 -12.86 -0.64
N LEU A 150 7.65 -13.33 0.30
CA LEU A 150 7.61 -14.75 0.66
C LEU A 150 7.17 -15.61 -0.53
N LEU A 151 6.12 -15.20 -1.24
CA LEU A 151 5.65 -15.89 -2.45
C LEU A 151 6.73 -15.88 -3.54
N LYS A 152 7.32 -14.71 -3.83
CA LYS A 152 8.44 -14.57 -4.78
C LYS A 152 9.54 -15.60 -4.50
N SER A 153 9.96 -15.71 -3.23
CA SER A 153 11.03 -16.62 -2.82
C SER A 153 10.73 -18.11 -3.02
N LYS A 154 9.45 -18.50 -3.04
CA LYS A 154 9.05 -19.88 -3.35
C LYS A 154 9.25 -20.17 -4.84
N TYR A 155 8.76 -19.28 -5.69
CA TYR A 155 8.88 -19.42 -7.14
C TYR A 155 10.33 -19.32 -7.64
N THR A 156 11.19 -18.52 -6.99
CA THR A 156 12.63 -18.50 -7.33
C THR A 156 13.36 -19.80 -6.95
N LYS A 157 12.90 -20.53 -5.91
CA LYS A 157 13.53 -21.79 -5.46
C LYS A 157 13.11 -22.98 -6.31
N GLU A 158 11.85 -23.01 -6.76
CA GLU A 158 11.36 -24.06 -7.65
C GLU A 158 12.08 -24.06 -9.00
N GLU A 159 12.53 -22.91 -9.49
CA GLU A 159 13.38 -22.80 -10.70
C GLU A 159 14.81 -23.34 -10.51
N ALA A 160 15.29 -23.47 -9.27
CA ALA A 160 16.66 -23.91 -8.96
C ALA A 160 16.78 -25.42 -8.70
N GLU A 161 15.66 -26.14 -8.55
CA GLU A 161 15.60 -27.59 -8.29
C GLU A 161 15.30 -28.43 -9.56
N ILE A 162 15.30 -27.80 -10.75
CA ILE A 162 15.17 -28.44 -12.07
C ILE A 162 16.51 -28.41 -12.80
#